data_AF-A0A0F9Q1H4-F1
#
_entry.id   AF-A0A0F9Q1H4-F1
#
_cell.length_a   1.000
_cell.length_b   1.000
_cell.length_c   1.000
_cell.angle_alpha   90.00
_cell.angle_beta   90.00
_cell.angle_gamma   90.00
#
_symmetry.space_group_name_H-M   'P 1'
#
loop_
_entity.id
_entity.type
_entity.pdbx_description
1 polymer ?
#
loop_
_entity_poly.entity_id
_entity_poly.type
_entity_poly.pdbx_seq_one_letter_code
_entity_poly.pdbx_strand_id
1 'polypeptide(L)'
;MRTLSATLSSNQKAVGVDTSRQLPIWKIVLARDGQSTQTYTNTSVIEIDQSESEFSQTATVLIDNSGNALTSINFEMYKGVISWGYNDSSAGDEYSACAPLYVTGQRLYSAQGVLVCQLSLVGIPNLMAMDKAEADYEQAASNTNTAKTLMTAVVNKTLAPYTNYTSYTATYDSEDSLIDTFIPKDYFHVRINENRLEKAKQLLSWTGSKMRAEDDGKIHFFDPTISGSTYDYEYELNVSGEHTFFSKELRNRFVNPNKVIVTSAEGHDPSYSSSKTSATSYALFPKTETLRLRLASTAQALALATARIESYELNAETGAVSVPMNVGQEVWDWINATDSRQGDSRAGNVRNIRRHVKIPERRGRLIWDMDIRFGAGSITPFPIMAVGKGQGNQRVAIQSLIDAYFVLSKDLIRTIEKQNEIMDYLVAREERIPKLWVYDRMKIPVGTDKFG
;
A
#
# COMPACT_ATOMS: atom_id res chain seq x y z
N MET A 1 -15.06 3.39 5.04
CA MET A 1 -14.72 4.04 6.32
C MET A 1 -15.05 3.11 7.47
N ARG A 2 -14.21 3.09 8.53
CA ARG A 2 -14.49 2.32 9.73
C ARG A 2 -15.71 2.86 10.47
N THR A 3 -16.55 1.97 10.97
CA THR A 3 -17.68 2.36 11.82
C THR A 3 -17.18 2.90 13.15
N LEU A 4 -17.54 4.14 13.49
CA LEU A 4 -17.21 4.77 14.76
C LEU A 4 -18.46 4.88 15.65
N SER A 5 -18.27 4.97 16.96
CA SER A 5 -19.35 5.40 17.86
C SER A 5 -19.75 6.84 17.54
N ALA A 6 -20.98 7.21 17.92
CA ALA A 6 -21.46 8.59 17.75
C ALA A 6 -20.58 9.58 18.54
N THR A 7 -20.15 9.22 19.74
CA THR A 7 -19.26 10.03 20.58
C THR A 7 -17.91 10.24 19.92
N LEU A 8 -17.28 9.17 19.43
CA LEU A 8 -15.97 9.26 18.78
C LEU A 8 -16.02 10.06 17.48
N SER A 9 -17.09 9.89 16.69
CA SER A 9 -17.35 10.69 15.49
C SER A 9 -17.56 12.19 15.83
N SER A 10 -18.30 12.50 16.89
CA SER A 10 -18.49 13.87 17.36
C SER A 10 -17.18 14.49 17.84
N ASN A 11 -16.39 13.74 18.61
CA ASN A 11 -15.13 14.21 19.16
C ASN A 11 -14.10 14.50 18.08
N GLN A 12 -13.96 13.67 17.04
CA GLN A 12 -13.04 13.98 15.94
C GLN A 12 -13.46 15.23 15.15
N LYS A 13 -14.76 15.45 14.94
CA LYS A 13 -15.28 16.63 14.21
C LYS A 13 -15.02 17.93 14.96
N ALA A 14 -15.04 17.90 16.29
CA ALA A 14 -14.83 19.10 17.08
C ALA A 14 -13.33 19.52 17.17
N VAL A 15 -12.39 18.69 16.69
CA VAL A 15 -10.95 19.01 16.67
C VAL A 15 -10.66 20.16 15.72
N GLY A 16 -10.04 21.21 16.25
CA GLY A 16 -9.70 22.43 15.49
C GLY A 16 -10.76 23.54 15.55
N VAL A 17 -11.94 23.27 16.12
CA VAL A 17 -12.99 24.27 16.36
C VAL A 17 -13.13 24.58 17.85
N ASP A 18 -13.13 23.54 18.69
CA ASP A 18 -13.24 23.66 20.16
C ASP A 18 -12.12 22.86 20.84
N THR A 19 -11.08 23.54 21.30
CA THR A 19 -9.92 22.91 21.97
C THR A 19 -10.20 22.51 23.41
N SER A 20 -11.37 22.84 23.97
CA SER A 20 -11.68 22.58 25.38
C SER A 20 -12.22 21.16 25.65
N ARG A 21 -12.60 20.41 24.59
CA ARG A 21 -13.32 19.14 24.72
C ARG A 21 -12.59 17.88 24.27
N GLN A 22 -11.45 17.97 23.57
CA GLN A 22 -10.75 16.75 23.13
C GLN A 22 -9.44 16.54 23.85
N LEU A 23 -9.37 15.39 24.53
CA LEU A 23 -8.13 14.83 25.01
C LEU A 23 -7.75 13.69 24.06
N PRO A 24 -6.88 13.94 23.05
CA PRO A 24 -6.46 12.89 22.13
C PRO A 24 -5.75 11.78 22.90
N ILE A 25 -6.07 10.54 22.58
CA ILE A 25 -5.49 9.34 23.19
C ILE A 25 -5.03 8.37 22.11
N TRP A 26 -3.93 7.68 22.39
CA TRP A 26 -3.39 6.65 21.51
C TRP A 26 -2.83 5.52 22.35
N LYS A 27 -2.75 4.34 21.76
CA LYS A 27 -2.12 3.17 22.37
C LYS A 27 -1.57 2.23 21.33
N ILE A 28 -0.65 1.37 21.77
CA ILE A 28 -0.24 0.17 21.06
C ILE A 28 -0.40 -1.04 21.99
N VAL A 29 -1.03 -2.09 21.47
CA VAL A 29 -1.10 -3.41 22.11
C VAL A 29 -0.18 -4.35 21.36
N LEU A 30 0.80 -4.93 22.04
CA LEU A 30 1.78 -5.87 21.49
C LEU A 30 1.51 -7.26 22.06
N ALA A 31 1.21 -8.23 21.20
CA ALA A 31 0.94 -9.61 21.59
C ALA A 31 1.76 -10.61 20.75
N ARG A 32 2.19 -11.71 21.36
CA ARG A 32 2.81 -12.85 20.70
C ARG A 32 2.41 -14.13 21.42
N ASP A 33 2.10 -15.18 20.69
CA ASP A 33 1.70 -16.46 21.28
C ASP A 33 2.77 -16.97 22.26
N GLY A 34 2.33 -17.44 23.42
CA GLY A 34 3.21 -17.90 24.50
C GLY A 34 3.96 -16.78 25.25
N GLN A 35 3.65 -15.52 25.00
CA GLN A 35 4.21 -14.37 25.71
C GLN A 35 3.13 -13.50 26.34
N SER A 36 3.50 -12.72 27.35
CA SER A 36 2.59 -11.73 27.96
C SER A 36 2.31 -10.57 26.99
N THR A 37 1.03 -10.26 26.80
CA THR A 37 0.59 -9.05 26.08
C THR A 37 1.08 -7.80 26.80
N GLN A 38 1.68 -6.87 26.06
CA GLN A 38 2.10 -5.57 26.55
C GLN A 38 1.19 -4.48 25.99
N THR A 39 0.79 -3.52 26.82
CA THR A 39 -0.03 -2.38 26.38
C THR A 39 0.63 -1.09 26.82
N TYR A 40 0.83 -0.18 25.87
CA TYR A 40 1.40 1.14 26.12
C TYR A 40 0.43 2.20 25.60
N THR A 41 0.12 3.18 26.43
CA THR A 41 -0.80 4.28 26.11
C THR A 41 -0.03 5.60 25.94
N ASN A 42 -0.75 6.70 25.75
CA ASN A 42 -0.20 8.06 25.67
C ASN A 42 0.64 8.50 26.88
N THR A 43 0.67 7.75 27.99
CA THR A 43 1.57 8.02 29.12
C THR A 43 3.00 7.56 28.88
N SER A 44 3.19 6.57 28.01
CA SER A 44 4.51 5.96 27.74
C SER A 44 4.89 6.00 26.27
N VAL A 45 3.92 6.10 25.36
CA VAL A 45 4.18 6.23 23.93
C VAL A 45 4.46 7.69 23.58
N ILE A 46 5.71 7.98 23.24
CA ILE A 46 6.21 9.32 22.92
C ILE A 46 5.84 9.72 21.49
N GLU A 47 5.96 8.80 20.54
CA GLU A 47 5.74 9.07 19.12
C GLU A 47 5.21 7.83 18.40
N ILE A 48 4.25 8.03 17.51
CA ILE A 48 3.84 7.04 16.50
C ILE A 48 3.79 7.74 15.15
N ASP A 49 4.50 7.19 14.18
CA ASP A 49 4.40 7.55 12.77
C ASP A 49 3.94 6.32 11.99
N GLN A 50 2.67 6.30 11.59
CA GLN A 50 2.05 5.19 10.87
C GLN A 50 1.70 5.65 9.46
N SER A 51 2.12 4.89 8.45
CA SER A 51 1.79 5.11 7.04
C SER A 51 1.07 3.90 6.47
N GLU A 52 -0.03 4.13 5.77
CA GLU A 52 -0.89 3.12 5.17
C GLU A 52 -1.14 3.46 3.69
N SER A 53 -0.99 2.47 2.83
CA SER A 53 -1.35 2.49 1.42
C SER A 53 -1.88 1.12 1.00
N GLU A 54 -2.41 1.03 -0.21
CA GLU A 54 -2.99 -0.21 -0.76
C GLU A 54 -2.06 -1.44 -0.60
N PHE A 55 -0.76 -1.26 -0.79
CA PHE A 55 0.22 -2.35 -0.80
C PHE A 55 1.34 -2.20 0.22
N SER A 56 1.21 -1.28 1.17
CA SER A 56 2.20 -1.09 2.23
C SER A 56 1.56 -0.48 3.47
N GLN A 57 1.86 -1.05 4.63
CA GLN A 57 1.53 -0.51 5.94
C GLN A 57 2.79 -0.58 6.81
N THR A 58 3.24 0.56 7.32
CA THR A 58 4.45 0.64 8.14
C THR A 58 4.21 1.55 9.32
N ALA A 59 4.83 1.27 10.46
CA ALA A 59 4.85 2.20 11.57
C ALA A 59 6.20 2.25 12.27
N THR A 60 6.51 3.40 12.84
CA THR A 60 7.54 3.55 13.87
C THR A 60 6.89 3.99 15.16
N VAL A 61 7.20 3.30 16.25
CA VAL A 61 6.67 3.61 17.59
C VAL A 61 7.82 3.84 18.54
N LEU A 62 7.81 4.97 19.24
CA LEU A 62 8.79 5.32 20.25
C LEU A 62 8.14 5.26 21.63
N ILE A 63 8.67 4.41 22.51
CA ILE A 63 8.15 4.16 23.86
C ILE A 63 9.21 4.60 24.87
N ASP A 64 8.79 5.34 25.90
CA ASP A 64 9.62 5.66 27.05
C ASP A 64 10.07 4.37 27.75
N ASN A 65 11.37 4.27 27.98
CA ASN A 65 12.00 3.17 28.70
C ASN A 65 12.76 3.67 29.94
N SER A 66 12.44 4.87 30.46
CA SER A 66 13.06 5.43 31.67
C SER A 66 13.03 4.49 32.88
N GLY A 67 11.97 3.66 33.01
CA GLY A 67 11.84 2.62 34.04
C GLY A 67 12.57 1.31 33.77
N ASN A 68 13.32 1.20 32.66
CA ASN A 68 14.06 0.01 32.22
C ASN A 68 13.22 -1.27 32.02
N ALA A 69 11.89 -1.15 31.93
CA ALA A 69 10.98 -2.28 31.80
C ALA A 69 11.07 -2.98 30.43
N LEU A 70 11.49 -2.27 29.38
CA LEU A 70 11.49 -2.77 27.99
C LEU A 70 12.79 -3.48 27.60
N THR A 71 13.87 -3.31 28.38
CA THR A 71 15.21 -3.78 28.04
C THR A 71 15.34 -5.31 28.05
N SER A 72 14.48 -6.00 28.81
CA SER A 72 14.47 -7.46 28.91
C SER A 72 13.51 -8.14 27.94
N ILE A 73 12.67 -7.37 27.22
CA ILE A 73 11.65 -7.90 26.32
C ILE A 73 12.18 -7.84 24.88
N ASN A 74 12.21 -8.99 24.21
CA ASN A 74 12.42 -9.05 22.76
C ASN A 74 11.06 -8.99 22.05
N PHE A 75 10.75 -7.85 21.45
CA PHE A 75 9.51 -7.59 20.73
C PHE A 75 9.48 -8.15 19.31
N GLU A 76 10.54 -8.80 18.83
CA GLU A 76 10.58 -9.35 17.48
C GLU A 76 9.37 -10.23 17.17
N MET A 77 8.70 -9.90 16.05
CA MET A 77 7.48 -10.52 15.55
C MET A 77 6.27 -10.47 16.49
N TYR A 78 6.24 -9.57 17.49
CA TYR A 78 4.99 -9.26 18.18
C TYR A 78 4.00 -8.63 17.19
N LYS A 79 2.74 -9.08 17.25
CA LYS A 79 1.60 -8.45 16.60
C LYS A 79 1.26 -7.17 17.37
N GLY A 80 1.43 -6.02 16.72
CA GLY A 80 1.10 -4.69 17.22
C GLY A 80 -0.22 -4.19 16.66
N VAL A 81 -1.15 -3.81 17.54
CA VAL A 81 -2.38 -3.09 17.17
C VAL A 81 -2.27 -1.66 17.69
N ILE A 82 -2.11 -0.73 16.75
CA ILE A 82 -2.15 0.71 17.06
C ILE A 82 -3.61 1.14 17.08
N SER A 83 -4.00 1.93 18.08
CA SER A 83 -5.34 2.51 18.16
C SER A 83 -5.27 4.00 18.43
N TRP A 84 -6.13 4.74 17.74
CA TRP A 84 -6.26 6.19 17.81
C TRP A 84 -7.61 6.55 18.39
N GLY A 85 -7.71 7.60 19.19
CA GLY A 85 -8.95 7.86 19.91
C GLY A 85 -9.03 9.23 20.56
N TYR A 86 -10.12 9.40 21.29
CA TYR A 86 -10.39 10.58 22.11
C TYR A 86 -10.93 10.14 23.46
N ASN A 87 -10.48 10.79 24.53
CA ASN A 87 -11.10 10.68 25.84
C ASN A 87 -12.24 11.69 25.92
N ASP A 88 -13.45 11.17 26.15
CA ASP A 88 -14.65 11.93 26.40
C ASP A 88 -14.90 12.02 27.91
N SER A 89 -15.25 13.20 28.41
CA SER A 89 -15.52 13.40 29.84
C SER A 89 -16.67 12.55 30.39
N SER A 90 -17.62 12.14 29.54
CA SER A 90 -18.80 11.36 29.91
C SER A 90 -18.68 9.89 29.51
N ALA A 91 -18.10 9.59 28.33
CA ALA A 91 -17.96 8.23 27.82
C ALA A 91 -16.61 7.56 28.14
N GLY A 92 -15.60 8.33 28.57
CA GLY A 92 -14.26 7.85 28.87
C GLY A 92 -13.40 7.66 27.61
N ASP A 93 -12.43 6.74 27.68
CA ASP A 93 -11.51 6.46 26.58
C ASP A 93 -12.18 5.65 25.47
N GLU A 94 -12.29 6.24 24.28
CA GLU A 94 -12.79 5.55 23.09
C GLU A 94 -11.70 5.47 22.02
N TYR A 95 -11.48 4.27 21.47
CA TYR A 95 -10.43 3.98 20.51
C TYR A 95 -10.99 3.35 19.22
N SER A 96 -10.35 3.67 18.11
CA SER A 96 -10.48 3.01 16.81
C SER A 96 -9.16 2.28 16.51
N ALA A 97 -9.22 0.95 16.38
CA ALA A 97 -8.06 0.13 16.08
C ALA A 97 -7.74 0.16 14.58
N CYS A 98 -6.46 0.28 14.23
CA CYS A 98 -5.99 0.04 12.86
C CYS A 98 -5.72 -1.45 12.63
N ALA A 99 -5.51 -1.79 11.35
CA ALA A 99 -5.02 -3.11 10.95
C ALA A 99 -3.75 -3.49 11.73
N PRO A 100 -3.60 -4.78 12.11
CA PRO A 100 -2.44 -5.22 12.86
C PRO A 100 -1.15 -5.14 12.04
N LEU A 101 -0.08 -4.72 12.71
CA LEU A 101 1.28 -4.69 12.21
C LEU A 101 2.14 -5.70 12.98
N TYR A 102 3.34 -5.97 12.51
CA TYR A 102 4.28 -6.90 13.14
C TYR A 102 5.64 -6.22 13.32
N VAL A 103 6.20 -6.35 14.52
CA VAL A 103 7.50 -5.77 14.86
C VAL A 103 8.61 -6.49 14.10
N THR A 104 9.30 -5.80 13.21
CA THR A 104 10.45 -6.30 12.45
C THR A 104 11.78 -5.77 12.96
N GLY A 105 11.76 -4.72 13.78
CA GLY A 105 12.96 -4.14 14.35
C GLY A 105 12.71 -3.54 15.72
N GLN A 106 13.66 -3.72 16.61
CA GLN A 106 13.70 -3.10 17.93
C GLN A 106 15.05 -2.42 18.12
N ARG A 107 15.02 -1.15 18.56
CA ARG A 107 16.22 -0.38 18.90
C ARG A 107 16.06 0.23 20.28
N LEU A 108 16.98 -0.12 21.19
CA LEU A 108 17.11 0.55 22.47
C LEU A 108 18.10 1.70 22.32
N TYR A 109 17.68 2.91 22.69
CA TYR A 109 18.51 4.12 22.64
C TYR A 109 18.67 4.70 24.04
N SER A 110 19.92 4.93 24.43
CA SER A 110 20.29 5.47 25.73
C SER A 110 21.25 6.64 25.54
N ALA A 111 20.86 7.81 26.04
CA ALA A 111 21.69 9.00 26.12
C ALA A 111 21.42 9.71 27.45
N GLN A 112 22.22 10.73 27.78
CA GLN A 112 22.00 11.50 29.01
C GLN A 112 20.58 12.11 29.02
N GLY A 113 19.76 11.69 29.98
CA GLY A 113 18.38 12.16 30.14
C GLY A 113 17.35 11.55 29.20
N VAL A 114 17.72 10.57 28.36
CA VAL A 114 16.80 9.91 27.41
C VAL A 114 17.06 8.41 27.39
N LEU A 115 16.03 7.63 27.68
CA LEU A 115 16.05 6.17 27.54
C LEU A 115 14.75 5.74 26.85
N VAL A 116 14.85 5.25 25.61
CA VAL A 116 13.68 4.96 24.77
C VAL A 116 13.84 3.63 24.03
N CYS A 117 12.71 3.00 23.74
CA CYS A 117 12.61 1.83 22.87
C CYS A 117 11.88 2.23 21.58
N GLN A 118 12.57 2.12 20.44
CA GLN A 118 11.98 2.32 19.14
C GLN A 118 11.64 0.98 18.51
N LEU A 119 10.39 0.84 18.04
CA LEU A 119 9.90 -0.31 17.32
C LEU A 119 9.64 0.07 15.87
N SER A 120 10.07 -0.77 14.94
CA SER A 120 9.71 -0.71 13.53
C SER A 120 8.72 -1.83 13.23
N LEU A 121 7.57 -1.48 12.66
CA LEU A 121 6.48 -2.41 12.37
C LEU A 121 6.10 -2.39 10.90
N VAL A 122 5.69 -3.54 10.37
CA VAL A 122 5.18 -3.70 9.01
C VAL A 122 3.86 -4.47 9.01
N GLY A 123 2.94 -4.13 8.09
CA GLY A 123 1.64 -4.78 7.99
C GLY A 123 1.63 -6.01 7.09
N ILE A 124 0.44 -6.59 6.95
CA ILE A 124 0.21 -7.82 6.17
C ILE A 124 0.72 -7.71 4.72
N PRO A 125 0.48 -6.62 3.96
CA PRO A 125 1.01 -6.51 2.61
C PRO A 125 2.54 -6.59 2.55
N ASN A 126 3.24 -5.94 3.48
CA ASN A 126 4.70 -5.97 3.54
C ASN A 126 5.24 -7.35 3.90
N LEU A 127 4.55 -8.09 4.78
CA LEU A 127 4.91 -9.48 5.09
C LEU A 127 4.71 -10.39 3.87
N MET A 128 3.60 -10.26 3.15
CA MET A 128 3.41 -10.96 1.88
C MET A 128 4.48 -10.59 0.84
N ALA A 129 5.07 -9.39 0.91
CA ALA A 129 6.18 -9.03 0.05
C ALA A 129 7.50 -9.73 0.40
N MET A 130 7.62 -10.26 1.63
CA MET A 130 8.77 -11.07 2.06
C MET A 130 8.60 -12.54 1.69
N ASP A 131 7.37 -13.03 1.53
CA ASP A 131 7.05 -14.41 1.12
C ASP A 131 7.49 -14.68 -0.33
N LYS A 132 8.33 -15.71 -0.52
CA LYS A 132 8.91 -16.10 -1.81
C LYS A 132 8.33 -17.43 -2.28
N ALA A 133 7.98 -17.54 -3.55
CA ALA A 133 7.50 -18.82 -4.07
C ALA A 133 8.56 -19.93 -3.92
N GLU A 134 8.19 -21.04 -3.29
CA GLU A 134 9.09 -22.19 -3.05
C GLU A 134 9.03 -23.24 -4.17
N ALA A 135 8.05 -23.10 -5.06
CA ALA A 135 7.84 -23.97 -6.22
C ALA A 135 7.23 -23.17 -7.37
N ASP A 136 7.30 -23.72 -8.58
CA ASP A 136 6.59 -23.16 -9.72
C ASP A 136 5.09 -23.54 -9.68
N TYR A 137 4.25 -22.66 -10.20
CA TYR A 137 2.84 -22.91 -10.48
C TYR A 137 2.49 -22.34 -11.84
N GLU A 138 1.83 -23.14 -12.67
CA GLU A 138 1.31 -22.70 -13.96
C GLU A 138 -0.19 -22.96 -14.02
N GLN A 139 -0.96 -21.91 -14.28
CA GLN A 139 -2.38 -22.06 -14.56
C GLN A 139 -2.55 -22.59 -15.98
N ALA A 140 -2.83 -23.89 -16.11
CA ALA A 140 -3.05 -24.53 -17.40
C ALA A 140 -4.23 -23.91 -18.16
N ALA A 141 -4.22 -24.02 -19.49
CA ALA A 141 -5.29 -23.48 -20.36
C ALA A 141 -6.69 -24.07 -20.08
N SER A 142 -6.75 -25.29 -19.56
CA SER A 142 -7.97 -26.00 -19.16
C SER A 142 -8.45 -25.65 -17.75
N ASN A 143 -7.63 -24.98 -16.93
CA ASN A 143 -8.02 -24.63 -15.57
C ASN A 143 -9.13 -23.58 -15.59
N THR A 144 -10.09 -23.73 -14.68
CA THR A 144 -11.24 -22.83 -14.53
C THR A 144 -11.09 -21.84 -13.38
N ASN A 145 -9.92 -21.78 -12.73
CA ASN A 145 -9.71 -20.86 -11.60
C ASN A 145 -9.82 -19.41 -12.07
N THR A 146 -10.79 -18.71 -11.49
CA THR A 146 -11.03 -17.28 -11.70
C THR A 146 -9.95 -16.45 -11.01
N ALA A 147 -9.89 -15.15 -11.32
CA ALA A 147 -9.03 -14.21 -10.61
C ALA A 147 -9.27 -14.28 -9.09
N LYS A 148 -10.53 -14.36 -8.64
CA LYS A 148 -10.89 -14.55 -7.22
C LYS A 148 -10.36 -15.85 -6.62
N THR A 149 -10.52 -16.97 -7.33
CA THR A 149 -10.07 -18.27 -6.85
C THR A 149 -8.55 -18.26 -6.64
N LEU A 150 -7.81 -17.73 -7.62
CA LEU A 150 -6.36 -17.59 -7.52
C LEU A 150 -5.96 -16.59 -6.43
N MET A 151 -6.67 -15.47 -6.30
CA MET A 151 -6.43 -14.46 -5.26
C MET A 151 -6.59 -15.05 -3.86
N THR A 152 -7.73 -15.72 -3.62
CA THR A 152 -8.02 -16.40 -2.37
C THR A 152 -6.94 -17.45 -2.08
N ALA A 153 -6.49 -18.21 -3.08
CA ALA A 153 -5.45 -19.20 -2.89
C ALA A 153 -4.08 -18.59 -2.55
N VAL A 154 -3.74 -17.45 -3.17
CA VAL A 154 -2.53 -16.69 -2.84
C VAL A 154 -2.61 -16.15 -1.41
N VAL A 155 -3.71 -15.51 -1.00
CA VAL A 155 -3.86 -14.88 0.33
C VAL A 155 -4.03 -15.90 1.46
N ASN A 156 -4.76 -16.98 1.23
CA ASN A 156 -5.02 -18.04 2.21
C ASN A 156 -3.94 -19.12 2.20
N LYS A 157 -2.81 -18.89 1.51
CA LYS A 157 -1.66 -19.81 1.38
C LYS A 157 -2.01 -21.22 0.87
N THR A 158 -3.12 -21.38 0.16
CA THR A 158 -3.53 -22.67 -0.40
C THR A 158 -2.98 -22.92 -1.80
N LEU A 159 -2.39 -21.89 -2.45
CA LEU A 159 -1.63 -22.07 -3.67
C LEU A 159 -0.27 -22.71 -3.35
N ALA A 160 0.04 -23.83 -4.00
CA ALA A 160 1.19 -24.68 -3.67
C ALA A 160 2.53 -23.93 -3.41
N PRO A 161 2.93 -22.92 -4.22
CA PRO A 161 4.18 -22.17 -4.01
C PRO A 161 4.30 -21.41 -2.69
N TYR A 162 3.21 -21.21 -1.95
CA TYR A 162 3.17 -20.33 -0.76
C TYR A 162 2.72 -21.03 0.52
N THR A 163 2.66 -22.37 0.54
CA THR A 163 2.02 -23.14 1.63
C THR A 163 2.73 -23.06 2.99
N ASN A 164 4.03 -22.73 3.01
CA ASN A 164 4.85 -22.65 4.23
C ASN A 164 4.79 -21.29 4.95
N TYR A 165 4.01 -20.33 4.45
CA TYR A 165 3.90 -18.99 5.04
C TYR A 165 2.73 -18.83 6.01
N THR A 166 2.57 -17.61 6.55
CA THR A 166 1.41 -17.22 7.35
C THR A 166 0.16 -17.19 6.46
N SER A 167 -0.94 -17.76 6.97
CA SER A 167 -2.25 -17.64 6.31
C SER A 167 -2.88 -16.32 6.70
N TYR A 168 -3.32 -15.55 5.72
CA TYR A 168 -4.24 -14.45 5.94
C TYR A 168 -5.61 -14.89 5.41
N THR A 169 -6.70 -14.33 5.93
CA THR A 169 -8.03 -14.64 5.41
C THR A 169 -8.39 -13.58 4.39
N ALA A 170 -8.79 -13.99 3.18
CA ALA A 170 -9.43 -13.11 2.20
C ALA A 170 -10.93 -12.92 2.54
N THR A 171 -11.36 -11.67 2.62
CA THR A 171 -12.78 -11.26 2.74
C THR A 171 -13.16 -10.46 1.49
N TYR A 172 -14.37 -10.62 0.99
CA TYR A 172 -14.89 -9.87 -0.15
C TYR A 172 -16.10 -9.05 0.29
N ASP A 173 -15.95 -7.74 0.40
CA ASP A 173 -17.01 -6.83 0.88
C ASP A 173 -17.90 -6.37 -0.27
N SER A 174 -17.30 -6.19 -1.45
CA SER A 174 -17.99 -5.98 -2.73
C SER A 174 -17.16 -6.54 -3.88
N GLU A 175 -17.79 -6.79 -5.02
CA GLU A 175 -17.17 -7.50 -6.14
C GLU A 175 -17.45 -6.75 -7.44
N ASP A 176 -16.44 -6.64 -8.29
CA ASP A 176 -16.61 -6.10 -9.63
C ASP A 176 -17.10 -7.17 -10.63
N SER A 177 -17.29 -6.77 -11.89
CA SER A 177 -17.76 -7.68 -12.94
C SER A 177 -16.75 -8.75 -13.41
N LEU A 178 -15.47 -8.63 -13.06
CA LEU A 178 -14.35 -9.44 -13.55
C LEU A 178 -13.83 -10.45 -12.53
N ILE A 179 -13.84 -10.15 -11.23
CA ILE A 179 -13.14 -10.94 -10.22
C ILE A 179 -13.64 -12.39 -10.18
N ASP A 180 -14.94 -12.60 -10.36
CA ASP A 180 -15.59 -13.91 -10.42
C ASP A 180 -15.68 -14.54 -11.81
N THR A 181 -15.36 -13.81 -12.88
CA THR A 181 -15.61 -14.29 -14.26
C THR A 181 -14.34 -14.39 -15.11
N PHE A 182 -13.31 -13.59 -14.82
CA PHE A 182 -12.06 -13.61 -15.57
C PHE A 182 -11.20 -14.80 -15.16
N ILE A 183 -10.78 -15.59 -16.13
CA ILE A 183 -9.91 -16.76 -15.97
C ILE A 183 -8.61 -16.45 -16.69
N PRO A 184 -7.50 -16.13 -15.97
CA PRO A 184 -6.24 -15.73 -16.59
C PRO A 184 -5.59 -16.80 -17.47
N LYS A 185 -5.90 -18.09 -17.21
CA LYS A 185 -5.29 -19.24 -17.89
C LYS A 185 -3.76 -19.14 -17.86
N ASP A 186 -3.10 -19.44 -18.97
CA ASP A 186 -1.64 -19.43 -19.17
C ASP A 186 -0.95 -18.08 -18.91
N TYR A 187 -1.71 -17.00 -18.72
CA TYR A 187 -1.15 -15.69 -18.35
C TYR A 187 -0.84 -15.56 -16.85
N PHE A 188 -1.30 -16.49 -16.01
CA PHE A 188 -0.94 -16.51 -14.60
C PHE A 188 -0.01 -17.68 -14.30
N HIS A 189 1.22 -17.35 -13.93
CA HIS A 189 2.20 -18.29 -13.43
C HIS A 189 2.94 -17.69 -12.25
N VAL A 190 3.42 -18.56 -11.38
CA VAL A 190 4.30 -18.25 -10.26
C VAL A 190 5.59 -19.02 -10.51
N ARG A 191 6.72 -18.32 -10.54
CA ARG A 191 8.05 -18.91 -10.59
C ARG A 191 8.66 -18.88 -9.20
N ILE A 192 9.58 -19.81 -8.93
CA ILE A 192 10.40 -19.81 -7.72
C ILE A 192 10.98 -18.41 -7.46
N ASN A 193 10.95 -18.00 -6.19
CA ASN A 193 11.35 -16.67 -5.70
C ASN A 193 10.46 -15.49 -6.09
N GLU A 194 9.37 -15.68 -6.85
CA GLU A 194 8.42 -14.60 -7.06
C GLU A 194 7.66 -14.25 -5.78
N ASN A 195 7.46 -12.95 -5.59
CA ASN A 195 6.87 -12.36 -4.41
C ASN A 195 5.34 -12.59 -4.39
N ARG A 196 4.81 -13.04 -3.25
CA ARG A 196 3.39 -13.33 -3.05
C ARG A 196 2.49 -12.10 -3.22
N LEU A 197 2.90 -10.94 -2.69
CA LEU A 197 2.20 -9.66 -2.90
C LEU A 197 2.20 -9.25 -4.38
N GLU A 198 3.29 -9.45 -5.12
CA GLU A 198 3.33 -9.11 -6.56
C GLU A 198 2.35 -9.97 -7.37
N LYS A 199 2.12 -11.22 -6.97
CA LYS A 199 1.08 -12.06 -7.60
C LYS A 199 -0.33 -11.62 -7.26
N ALA A 200 -0.57 -11.16 -6.03
CA ALA A 200 -1.82 -10.49 -5.69
C ALA A 200 -2.02 -9.22 -6.53
N LYS A 201 -1.00 -8.35 -6.64
CA LYS A 201 -1.05 -7.15 -7.50
C LYS A 201 -1.33 -7.50 -8.96
N GLN A 202 -0.68 -8.54 -9.49
CA GLN A 202 -0.91 -8.99 -10.86
C GLN A 202 -2.39 -9.36 -11.08
N LEU A 203 -2.98 -10.15 -10.18
CA LEU A 203 -4.38 -10.55 -10.25
C LEU A 203 -5.32 -9.34 -10.12
N LEU A 204 -5.08 -8.42 -9.17
CA LEU A 204 -5.86 -7.18 -9.03
C LEU A 204 -5.73 -6.26 -10.24
N SER A 205 -4.61 -6.32 -10.96
CA SER A 205 -4.39 -5.46 -12.14
C SER A 205 -5.29 -5.81 -13.33
N TRP A 206 -5.96 -6.97 -13.28
CA TRP A 206 -6.98 -7.41 -14.24
C TRP A 206 -8.41 -7.17 -13.75
N THR A 207 -8.59 -6.57 -12.58
CA THR A 207 -9.89 -6.31 -11.96
C THR A 207 -10.01 -4.82 -11.58
N GLY A 208 -11.22 -4.33 -11.40
CA GLY A 208 -11.50 -3.05 -10.74
C GLY A 208 -11.27 -3.11 -9.22
N SER A 209 -11.45 -4.29 -8.61
CA SER A 209 -11.29 -4.51 -7.17
C SER A 209 -9.93 -4.08 -6.62
N LYS A 210 -9.95 -3.65 -5.37
CA LYS A 210 -8.78 -3.22 -4.58
C LYS A 210 -8.67 -4.05 -3.32
N MET A 211 -7.52 -3.97 -2.66
CA MET A 211 -7.28 -4.64 -1.39
C MET A 211 -6.90 -3.65 -0.28
N ARG A 212 -7.26 -4.00 0.95
CA ARG A 212 -6.70 -3.40 2.17
C ARG A 212 -6.69 -4.42 3.30
N ALA A 213 -5.80 -4.26 4.27
CA ALA A 213 -5.88 -5.01 5.52
C ALA A 213 -6.72 -4.22 6.53
N GLU A 214 -7.61 -4.90 7.26
CA GLU A 214 -8.50 -4.30 8.26
C GLU A 214 -8.12 -4.70 9.69
N ASP A 215 -8.82 -4.14 10.68
CA ASP A 215 -8.54 -4.30 12.11
C ASP A 215 -8.75 -5.74 12.63
N ASP A 216 -9.53 -6.54 11.92
CA ASP A 216 -9.72 -7.96 12.17
C ASP A 216 -8.53 -8.84 11.74
N GLY A 217 -7.52 -8.24 11.10
CA GLY A 217 -6.32 -8.92 10.61
C GLY A 217 -6.53 -9.74 9.35
N LYS A 218 -7.62 -9.51 8.62
CA LYS A 218 -7.89 -10.08 7.30
C LYS A 218 -7.52 -9.11 6.18
N ILE A 219 -7.48 -9.62 4.96
CA ILE A 219 -7.34 -8.82 3.74
C ILE A 219 -8.70 -8.73 3.07
N HIS A 220 -9.23 -7.51 3.00
CA HIS A 220 -10.51 -7.20 2.41
C HIS A 220 -10.33 -6.80 0.95
N PHE A 221 -11.22 -7.32 0.10
CA PHE A 221 -11.32 -7.02 -1.31
C PHE A 221 -12.67 -6.36 -1.59
N PHE A 222 -12.65 -5.28 -2.35
CA PHE A 222 -13.85 -4.50 -2.65
C PHE A 222 -13.68 -3.71 -3.95
N ASP A 223 -14.79 -3.36 -4.59
CA ASP A 223 -14.86 -2.38 -5.66
C ASP A 223 -15.07 -0.98 -5.06
N PRO A 224 -14.08 -0.07 -5.14
CA PRO A 224 -14.18 1.24 -4.51
C PRO A 224 -15.19 2.14 -5.22
N THR A 225 -15.91 2.98 -4.47
CA THR A 225 -16.65 4.10 -5.05
C THR A 225 -15.66 5.12 -5.60
N ILE A 226 -15.72 5.41 -6.90
CA ILE A 226 -14.78 6.33 -7.59
C ILE A 226 -15.44 7.59 -8.15
N SER A 227 -16.76 7.72 -7.98
CA SER A 227 -17.54 8.84 -8.51
C SER A 227 -18.87 8.97 -7.78
N GLY A 228 -19.58 10.08 -8.01
CA GLY A 228 -20.87 10.38 -7.38
C GLY A 228 -20.76 11.43 -6.27
N SER A 229 -21.89 11.71 -5.63
CA SER A 229 -22.04 12.72 -4.57
C SER A 229 -22.20 12.12 -3.17
N THR A 230 -22.11 10.80 -3.05
CA THR A 230 -22.12 10.10 -1.76
C THR A 230 -20.69 9.79 -1.40
N TYR A 231 -20.21 10.39 -0.31
CA TYR A 231 -18.85 10.24 0.18
C TYR A 231 -18.84 9.36 1.42
N ASP A 232 -17.77 8.60 1.61
CA ASP A 232 -17.47 7.93 2.87
C ASP A 232 -17.21 8.94 3.99
N TYR A 233 -16.71 10.13 3.62
CA TYR A 233 -16.50 11.23 4.56
C TYR A 233 -16.37 12.59 3.88
N GLU A 234 -16.75 13.63 4.60
CA GLU A 234 -16.63 15.01 4.15
C GLU A 234 -15.84 15.85 5.16
N TYR A 235 -14.94 16.68 4.64
CA TYR A 235 -14.20 17.69 5.37
C TYR A 235 -14.65 19.06 4.92
N GLU A 236 -14.94 19.95 5.86
CA GLU A 236 -15.40 21.30 5.56
C GLU A 236 -14.62 22.35 6.35
N LEU A 237 -14.06 23.32 5.63
CA LEU A 237 -13.31 24.38 6.25
C LEU A 237 -14.24 25.49 6.75
N ASN A 238 -14.08 25.85 8.03
CA ASN A 238 -14.83 26.91 8.72
C ASN A 238 -16.34 26.65 8.84
N VAL A 239 -16.75 25.38 8.93
CA VAL A 239 -18.14 25.00 9.20
C VAL A 239 -18.24 24.39 10.60
N SER A 240 -19.12 24.96 11.42
CA SER A 240 -19.29 24.53 12.81
C SER A 240 -19.88 23.13 12.86
N GLY A 241 -19.27 22.25 13.67
CA GLY A 241 -19.70 20.86 13.81
C GLY A 241 -19.18 19.92 12.72
N GLU A 242 -18.44 20.44 11.73
CA GLU A 242 -17.80 19.61 10.70
C GLU A 242 -16.30 19.46 10.92
N HIS A 243 -15.75 18.36 10.39
CA HIS A 243 -14.32 18.08 10.50
C HIS A 243 -13.53 19.00 9.58
N THR A 244 -12.82 19.94 10.18
CA THR A 244 -11.99 20.90 9.44
C THR A 244 -10.73 20.24 8.85
N PHE A 245 -9.99 21.01 8.05
CA PHE A 245 -8.68 20.63 7.54
C PHE A 245 -7.70 21.82 7.58
N PHE A 246 -6.42 21.55 7.64
CA PHE A 246 -5.36 22.58 7.70
C PHE A 246 -5.00 23.09 6.30
N SER A 247 -4.81 22.16 5.36
CA SER A 247 -4.42 22.47 3.99
C SER A 247 -5.04 21.48 3.00
N LYS A 248 -5.25 21.98 1.77
CA LYS A 248 -5.71 21.20 0.62
C LYS A 248 -4.77 21.52 -0.55
N GLU A 249 -4.32 20.48 -1.23
CA GLU A 249 -3.48 20.57 -2.42
C GLU A 249 -4.24 19.97 -3.62
N LEU A 250 -4.37 20.77 -4.67
CA LEU A 250 -4.89 20.35 -5.96
C LEU A 250 -3.75 20.20 -6.95
N ARG A 251 -3.75 19.08 -7.67
CA ARG A 251 -2.82 18.87 -8.77
C ARG A 251 -3.57 18.39 -10.00
N ASN A 252 -3.29 19.04 -11.13
CA ASN A 252 -3.90 18.68 -12.40
C ASN A 252 -3.47 17.25 -12.79
N ARG A 253 -4.46 16.43 -13.13
CA ARG A 253 -4.26 15.03 -13.52
C ARG A 253 -3.92 14.91 -15.00
N PHE A 254 -2.86 14.18 -15.31
CA PHE A 254 -2.64 13.63 -16.65
C PHE A 254 -2.55 12.11 -16.52
N VAL A 255 -3.47 11.42 -17.17
CA VAL A 255 -3.56 9.96 -17.12
C VAL A 255 -2.58 9.39 -18.14
N ASN A 256 -1.69 8.50 -17.71
CA ASN A 256 -0.69 7.86 -18.55
C ASN A 256 -0.49 6.40 -18.14
N PRO A 257 -0.76 5.41 -19.01
CA PRO A 257 -1.39 5.51 -20.34
C PRO A 257 -2.81 6.09 -20.27
N ASN A 258 -3.30 6.71 -21.36
CA ASN A 258 -4.67 7.22 -21.47
C ASN A 258 -5.53 6.49 -22.49
N LYS A 259 -5.03 5.38 -23.06
CA LYS A 259 -5.81 4.39 -23.80
C LYS A 259 -5.25 3.01 -23.53
N VAL A 260 -6.13 2.04 -23.30
CA VAL A 260 -5.78 0.62 -23.14
C VAL A 260 -6.55 -0.17 -24.17
N ILE A 261 -5.85 -0.99 -24.94
CA ILE A 261 -6.42 -1.97 -25.87
C ILE A 261 -6.18 -3.35 -25.28
N VAL A 262 -7.22 -4.17 -25.17
CA VAL A 262 -7.12 -5.56 -24.74
C VAL A 262 -7.51 -6.44 -25.91
N THR A 263 -6.62 -7.34 -26.32
CA THR A 263 -6.81 -8.21 -27.48
C THR A 263 -6.43 -9.65 -27.17
N SER A 264 -7.01 -10.58 -27.91
CA SER A 264 -6.61 -11.98 -27.90
C SER A 264 -5.19 -12.12 -28.44
N ALA A 265 -4.48 -13.15 -27.97
CA ALA A 265 -3.20 -13.53 -28.56
C ALA A 265 -3.35 -13.95 -30.02
N GLU A 266 -2.26 -13.83 -30.78
CA GLU A 266 -2.19 -14.33 -32.15
C GLU A 266 -2.39 -15.85 -32.17
N GLY A 267 -3.23 -16.34 -33.08
CA GLY A 267 -3.58 -17.76 -33.20
C GLY A 267 -4.73 -18.23 -32.29
N HIS A 268 -5.33 -17.37 -31.47
CA HIS A 268 -6.59 -17.71 -30.78
C HIS A 268 -7.79 -17.50 -31.71
N ASP A 269 -8.61 -18.54 -31.85
CA ASP A 269 -9.89 -18.53 -32.60
C ASP A 269 -11.02 -19.03 -31.68
N PRO A 270 -12.10 -18.26 -31.48
CA PRO A 270 -12.31 -16.88 -31.94
C PRO A 270 -11.37 -15.86 -31.29
N SER A 271 -11.02 -14.82 -32.03
CA SER A 271 -10.26 -13.67 -31.54
C SER A 271 -11.18 -12.54 -31.07
N TYR A 272 -10.93 -11.99 -29.89
CA TYR A 272 -11.66 -10.85 -29.32
C TYR A 272 -10.75 -9.65 -29.10
N SER A 273 -11.29 -8.44 -29.20
CA SER A 273 -10.56 -7.20 -28.92
C SER A 273 -11.50 -6.06 -28.55
N SER A 274 -11.08 -5.21 -27.62
CA SER A 274 -11.78 -3.96 -27.25
C SER A 274 -10.80 -2.95 -26.65
N SER A 275 -11.27 -1.74 -26.35
CA SER A 275 -10.45 -0.68 -25.75
C SER A 275 -11.25 0.29 -24.90
N LYS A 276 -10.55 0.97 -23.98
CA LYS A 276 -11.06 2.10 -23.19
C LYS A 276 -10.07 3.26 -23.27
N THR A 277 -10.60 4.48 -23.23
CA THR A 277 -9.81 5.72 -23.35
C THR A 277 -10.20 6.70 -22.23
N SER A 278 -9.21 7.30 -21.58
CA SER A 278 -9.40 8.49 -20.75
C SER A 278 -9.43 9.72 -21.67
N ALA A 279 -10.62 10.10 -22.11
CA ALA A 279 -10.84 11.00 -23.25
C ALA A 279 -10.11 12.35 -23.13
N THR A 280 -10.18 13.00 -21.96
CA THR A 280 -9.56 14.31 -21.71
C THR A 280 -8.03 14.24 -21.83
N SER A 281 -7.39 13.26 -21.20
CA SER A 281 -5.93 13.10 -21.26
C SER A 281 -5.47 12.67 -22.65
N TYR A 282 -6.23 11.79 -23.31
CA TYR A 282 -5.92 11.32 -24.66
C TYR A 282 -5.99 12.45 -25.69
N ALA A 283 -6.97 13.36 -25.59
CA ALA A 283 -7.06 14.52 -26.46
C ALA A 283 -5.86 15.47 -26.34
N LEU A 284 -5.24 15.56 -25.15
CA LEU A 284 -4.05 16.37 -24.90
C LEU A 284 -2.78 15.69 -25.41
N PHE A 285 -2.56 14.42 -25.07
CA PHE A 285 -1.35 13.69 -25.47
C PHE A 285 -1.58 12.16 -25.52
N PRO A 286 -1.89 11.58 -26.69
CA PRO A 286 -2.20 10.16 -26.83
C PRO A 286 -1.08 9.21 -26.37
N LYS A 287 -1.41 8.30 -25.45
CA LYS A 287 -0.54 7.23 -24.95
C LYS A 287 -1.33 5.94 -24.82
N THR A 288 -0.98 4.95 -25.64
CA THR A 288 -1.70 3.68 -25.75
C THR A 288 -0.88 2.53 -25.17
N GLU A 289 -1.49 1.75 -24.28
CA GLU A 289 -1.01 0.42 -23.85
C GLU A 289 -1.83 -0.65 -24.59
N THR A 290 -1.19 -1.76 -24.97
CA THR A 290 -1.88 -2.92 -25.55
C THR A 290 -1.56 -4.17 -24.72
N LEU A 291 -2.59 -4.82 -24.22
CA LEU A 291 -2.53 -6.05 -23.45
C LEU A 291 -3.00 -7.21 -24.32
N ARG A 292 -2.23 -8.30 -24.32
CA ARG A 292 -2.58 -9.56 -24.97
C ARG A 292 -2.95 -10.56 -23.88
N LEU A 293 -4.16 -11.10 -23.93
CA LEU A 293 -4.69 -12.04 -22.94
C LEU A 293 -5.49 -13.14 -23.64
N ARG A 294 -5.80 -14.23 -22.94
CA ARG A 294 -6.78 -15.20 -23.42
C ARG A 294 -8.17 -14.74 -23.00
N LEU A 295 -8.99 -14.38 -24.00
CA LEU A 295 -10.29 -13.75 -23.78
C LEU A 295 -11.42 -14.74 -24.13
N ALA A 296 -12.52 -14.65 -23.39
CA ALA A 296 -13.74 -15.40 -23.66
C ALA A 296 -14.75 -14.62 -24.51
N SER A 297 -14.65 -13.29 -24.57
CA SER A 297 -15.54 -12.44 -25.37
C SER A 297 -14.98 -11.02 -25.56
N THR A 298 -15.55 -10.29 -26.52
CA THR A 298 -15.31 -8.84 -26.69
C THR A 298 -15.78 -8.03 -25.47
N ALA A 299 -16.84 -8.47 -24.79
CA ALA A 299 -17.33 -7.82 -23.57
C ALA A 299 -16.31 -7.96 -22.42
N GLN A 300 -15.70 -9.12 -22.26
CA GLN A 300 -14.62 -9.33 -21.29
C GLN A 300 -13.40 -8.44 -21.62
N ALA A 301 -13.04 -8.31 -22.90
CA ALA A 301 -11.99 -7.40 -23.34
C ALA A 301 -12.26 -5.94 -22.94
N LEU A 302 -13.51 -5.49 -23.08
CA LEU A 302 -13.92 -4.14 -22.71
C LEU A 302 -13.86 -3.92 -21.20
N ALA A 303 -14.33 -4.89 -20.42
CA ALA A 303 -14.29 -4.83 -18.96
C ALA A 303 -12.84 -4.75 -18.45
N LEU A 304 -11.93 -5.58 -18.99
CA LEU A 304 -10.49 -5.53 -18.67
C LEU A 304 -9.86 -4.18 -19.03
N ALA A 305 -10.18 -3.64 -20.21
CA ALA A 305 -9.69 -2.31 -20.62
C ALA A 305 -10.22 -1.20 -19.70
N THR A 306 -11.46 -1.34 -19.23
CA THR A 306 -12.12 -0.39 -18.31
C THR A 306 -11.44 -0.40 -16.95
N ALA A 307 -11.31 -1.57 -16.31
CA ALA A 307 -10.62 -1.73 -15.03
C ALA A 307 -9.17 -1.19 -15.06
N ARG A 308 -8.47 -1.41 -16.18
CA ARG A 308 -7.10 -0.92 -16.38
C ARG A 308 -7.05 0.61 -16.48
N ILE A 309 -7.93 1.23 -17.27
CA ILE A 309 -8.01 2.69 -17.37
C ILE A 309 -8.43 3.32 -16.05
N GLU A 310 -9.40 2.76 -15.34
CA GLU A 310 -9.83 3.25 -14.03
C GLU A 310 -8.67 3.24 -13.03
N SER A 311 -7.87 2.17 -13.03
CA SER A 311 -6.66 2.11 -12.19
C SER A 311 -5.65 3.21 -12.53
N TYR A 312 -5.47 3.54 -13.82
CA TYR A 312 -4.63 4.67 -14.22
C TYR A 312 -5.22 6.03 -13.87
N GLU A 313 -6.54 6.19 -14.00
CA GLU A 313 -7.24 7.42 -13.61
C GLU A 313 -7.08 7.66 -12.12
N LEU A 314 -7.37 6.65 -11.29
CA LEU A 314 -7.18 6.68 -9.85
C LEU A 314 -5.73 6.96 -9.46
N ASN A 315 -4.74 6.40 -10.18
CA ASN A 315 -3.33 6.68 -9.92
C ASN A 315 -2.96 8.14 -10.25
N ALA A 316 -3.59 8.72 -11.26
CA ALA A 316 -3.37 10.08 -11.72
C ALA A 316 -4.12 11.14 -10.90
N GLU A 317 -5.05 10.74 -10.04
CA GLU A 317 -5.76 11.61 -9.09
C GLU A 317 -4.81 12.11 -8.01
N THR A 318 -3.81 12.93 -8.37
CA THR A 318 -2.87 13.48 -7.41
C THR A 318 -3.49 14.63 -6.61
N GLY A 319 -3.08 14.76 -5.36
CA GLY A 319 -3.53 15.80 -4.43
C GLY A 319 -3.31 15.37 -2.99
N ALA A 320 -3.55 16.27 -2.05
CA ALA A 320 -3.40 15.98 -0.64
C ALA A 320 -4.34 16.82 0.21
N VAL A 321 -4.68 16.31 1.39
CA VAL A 321 -5.38 17.05 2.44
C VAL A 321 -4.67 16.75 3.76
N SER A 322 -4.31 17.79 4.49
CA SER A 322 -3.78 17.66 5.85
C SER A 322 -4.88 18.04 6.82
N VAL A 323 -5.23 17.14 7.74
CA VAL A 323 -6.40 17.25 8.63
C VAL A 323 -5.99 16.98 10.08
N PRO A 324 -6.78 17.44 11.05
CA PRO A 324 -6.78 16.80 12.37
C PRO A 324 -7.04 15.29 12.24
N MET A 325 -6.65 14.52 13.25
CA MET A 325 -6.77 13.06 13.18
C MET A 325 -8.23 12.60 12.95
N ASN A 326 -8.49 11.99 11.80
CA ASN A 326 -9.68 11.19 11.56
C ASN A 326 -9.36 9.73 11.90
N VAL A 327 -9.93 9.26 13.01
CA VAL A 327 -9.64 7.93 13.55
C VAL A 327 -10.40 6.82 12.79
N GLY A 328 -11.35 7.18 11.94
CA GLY A 328 -12.11 6.25 11.09
C GLY A 328 -11.65 6.17 9.64
N GLN A 329 -10.78 7.08 9.18
CA GLN A 329 -10.34 7.15 7.79
C GLN A 329 -9.60 5.87 7.36
N GLU A 330 -9.94 5.31 6.20
CA GLU A 330 -9.28 4.13 5.66
C GLU A 330 -8.78 4.38 4.24
N VAL A 331 -7.81 3.54 3.83
CA VAL A 331 -7.39 3.51 2.43
C VAL A 331 -8.59 3.10 1.58
N TRP A 332 -8.73 3.76 0.44
CA TRP A 332 -9.78 3.70 -0.56
C TRP A 332 -11.11 4.38 -0.29
N ASP A 333 -11.29 4.95 0.90
CA ASP A 333 -12.46 5.78 1.17
C ASP A 333 -12.58 6.91 0.14
N TRP A 334 -13.77 7.11 -0.40
CA TRP A 334 -14.13 8.21 -1.29
C TRP A 334 -14.51 9.43 -0.45
N ILE A 335 -13.62 10.40 -0.36
CA ILE A 335 -13.82 11.57 0.50
C ILE A 335 -13.99 12.84 -0.31
N ASN A 336 -14.56 13.87 0.30
CA ASN A 336 -14.64 15.22 -0.25
C ASN A 336 -14.09 16.26 0.73
N ALA A 337 -13.31 17.23 0.25
CA ALA A 337 -12.82 18.36 1.03
C ALA A 337 -13.28 19.69 0.41
N THR A 338 -14.15 20.41 1.12
CA THR A 338 -14.74 21.69 0.68
C THR A 338 -13.98 22.87 1.28
N ASP A 339 -13.32 23.66 0.43
CA ASP A 339 -12.49 24.80 0.84
C ASP A 339 -13.20 26.14 0.62
N SER A 340 -13.73 26.69 1.72
CA SER A 340 -14.39 28.00 1.71
C SER A 340 -13.47 29.17 1.35
N ARG A 341 -12.13 29.01 1.42
CA ARG A 341 -11.17 30.06 1.01
C ARG A 341 -11.04 30.16 -0.50
N GLN A 342 -11.18 29.04 -1.21
CA GLN A 342 -11.04 28.94 -2.66
C GLN A 342 -12.39 28.81 -3.38
N GLY A 343 -13.47 28.52 -2.65
CA GLY A 343 -14.82 28.38 -3.21
C GLY A 343 -14.98 27.11 -4.04
N ASP A 344 -14.22 26.06 -3.74
CA ASP A 344 -14.15 24.82 -4.49
C ASP A 344 -14.09 23.59 -3.57
N SER A 345 -14.29 22.41 -4.16
CA SER A 345 -14.20 21.13 -3.45
C SER A 345 -13.28 20.16 -4.17
N ARG A 346 -12.75 19.19 -3.42
CA ARG A 346 -11.95 18.10 -3.97
C ARG A 346 -12.45 16.76 -3.45
N ALA A 347 -13.09 16.02 -4.34
CA ALA A 347 -13.38 14.60 -4.14
C ALA A 347 -12.23 13.73 -4.65
N GLY A 348 -11.96 12.59 -4.00
CA GLY A 348 -10.91 11.64 -4.38
C GLY A 348 -10.87 10.39 -3.51
N ASN A 349 -10.35 9.28 -4.05
CA ASN A 349 -10.10 8.07 -3.26
C ASN A 349 -8.80 8.20 -2.48
N VAL A 350 -8.87 7.96 -1.17
CA VAL A 350 -7.69 7.94 -0.31
C VAL A 350 -6.75 6.81 -0.74
N ARG A 351 -5.55 7.13 -1.20
CA ARG A 351 -4.54 6.13 -1.60
C ARG A 351 -3.47 5.93 -0.54
N ASN A 352 -3.20 6.99 0.21
CA ASN A 352 -2.24 6.97 1.28
C ASN A 352 -2.76 7.76 2.47
N ILE A 353 -2.52 7.22 3.66
CA ILE A 353 -2.76 7.88 4.93
C ILE A 353 -1.46 7.86 5.71
N ARG A 354 -1.08 8.99 6.30
CA ARG A 354 -0.08 9.05 7.35
C ARG A 354 -0.69 9.62 8.61
N ARG A 355 -0.61 8.88 9.71
CA ARG A 355 -1.04 9.30 11.05
C ARG A 355 0.20 9.58 11.88
N HIS A 356 0.25 10.76 12.50
CA HIS A 356 1.39 11.14 13.31
C HIS A 356 0.95 11.68 14.67
N VAL A 357 1.56 11.14 15.72
CA VAL A 357 1.53 11.73 17.06
C VAL A 357 2.94 11.88 17.58
N LYS A 358 3.21 13.02 18.23
CA LYS A 358 4.48 13.25 18.92
C LYS A 358 4.28 14.11 20.15
N ILE A 359 4.69 13.60 21.30
CA ILE A 359 4.84 14.37 22.53
C ILE A 359 6.17 15.15 22.44
N PRO A 360 6.16 16.49 22.51
CA PRO A 360 7.38 17.28 22.44
C PRO A 360 8.15 17.26 23.78
N GLU A 361 9.47 17.13 23.71
CA GLU A 361 10.34 17.04 24.90
C GLU A 361 10.42 18.34 25.74
N ARG A 362 10.01 19.50 25.20
CA ARG A 362 10.13 20.82 25.86
C ARG A 362 9.09 21.84 25.42
N ARG A 363 8.00 22.03 26.18
CA ARG A 363 6.94 23.07 25.98
C ARG A 363 6.39 23.18 24.54
N GLY A 364 6.63 22.19 23.69
CA GLY A 364 6.10 22.18 22.34
C GLY A 364 4.60 21.89 22.35
N ARG A 365 3.96 22.10 21.22
CA ARG A 365 2.59 21.65 20.99
C ARG A 365 2.59 20.15 20.65
N LEU A 366 1.64 19.40 21.21
CA LEU A 366 1.34 18.04 20.76
C LEU A 366 1.09 18.04 19.25
N ILE A 367 1.80 17.17 18.54
CA ILE A 367 1.49 16.87 17.13
C ILE A 367 0.45 15.74 17.16
N TRP A 368 -0.67 15.95 16.49
CA TRP A 368 -1.80 15.03 16.38
C TRP A 368 -2.53 15.33 15.08
N ASP A 369 -2.01 14.79 13.99
CA ASP A 369 -2.48 15.10 12.65
C ASP A 369 -2.49 13.85 11.76
N MET A 370 -3.17 14.01 10.62
CA MET A 370 -3.22 13.01 9.60
C MET A 370 -3.08 13.67 8.22
N ASP A 371 -2.19 13.13 7.41
CA ASP A 371 -2.05 13.50 6.01
C ASP A 371 -2.73 12.45 5.15
N ILE A 372 -3.59 12.90 4.25
CA ILE A 372 -4.27 12.10 3.24
C ILE A 372 -3.69 12.46 1.87
N ARG A 373 -3.36 11.46 1.07
CA ARG A 373 -2.98 11.66 -0.34
C ARG A 373 -3.87 10.87 -1.27
N PHE A 374 -4.17 11.51 -2.39
CA PHE A 374 -4.83 10.91 -3.54
C PHE A 374 -3.77 10.45 -4.56
N GLY A 375 -4.08 9.41 -5.34
CA GLY A 375 -3.22 8.92 -6.41
C GLY A 375 -2.03 8.08 -5.98
N ALA A 376 -1.27 7.55 -6.95
CA ALA A 376 -0.15 6.64 -6.73
C ALA A 376 1.18 7.35 -6.39
N GLY A 377 1.12 8.58 -5.89
CA GLY A 377 2.30 9.36 -5.53
C GLY A 377 3.03 8.77 -4.32
N SER A 378 4.35 8.59 -4.44
CA SER A 378 5.21 8.19 -3.33
C SER A 378 5.13 9.20 -2.18
N ILE A 379 5.18 8.70 -0.94
CA ILE A 379 5.42 9.53 0.25
C ILE A 379 6.89 9.97 0.20
N THR A 380 7.21 10.94 -0.65
CA THR A 380 8.34 11.79 -0.29
C THR A 380 7.84 12.65 0.86
N PRO A 381 8.52 12.67 2.02
CA PRO A 381 8.20 13.62 3.07
C PRO A 381 8.49 15.00 2.49
N PHE A 382 7.48 15.62 1.87
CA PHE A 382 7.56 17.02 1.55
C PHE A 382 7.45 17.74 2.89
N PRO A 383 8.42 18.60 3.23
CA PRO A 383 8.20 19.51 4.33
C PRO A 383 7.00 20.36 3.91
N ILE A 384 5.86 20.15 4.58
CA ILE A 384 4.84 21.18 4.69
C ILE A 384 5.63 22.43 5.07
N MET A 385 5.63 23.43 4.18
CA MET A 385 6.17 24.75 4.50
C MET A 385 5.29 25.31 5.62
N ALA A 386 5.59 24.91 6.85
CA ALA A 386 5.13 25.60 8.03
C ALA A 386 5.71 27.01 7.91
N VAL A 387 4.87 27.94 7.47
CA VAL A 387 5.08 29.38 7.64
C VAL A 387 4.99 29.65 9.14
N GLY A 388 6.04 29.28 9.85
CA GLY A 388 6.25 29.57 11.26
C GLY A 388 7.44 30.50 11.36
N LYS A 389 7.18 31.78 11.58
CA LYS A 389 8.20 32.75 11.98
C LYS A 389 8.83 32.25 13.29
N GLY A 390 10.05 31.71 13.21
CA GLY A 390 10.79 31.22 14.37
C GLY A 390 12.05 30.47 13.95
N GLN A 391 13.07 31.22 13.53
CA GLN A 391 14.40 30.70 13.22
C GLN A 391 15.01 30.00 14.45
N GLY A 392 15.43 28.74 14.29
CA GLY A 392 16.23 28.03 15.30
C GLY A 392 16.53 26.58 14.96
N ASN A 393 15.50 25.75 14.72
CA ASN A 393 15.68 24.29 14.71
C ASN A 393 15.36 23.56 13.38
N GLN A 394 15.00 24.27 12.31
CA GLN A 394 14.69 23.63 11.01
C GLN A 394 15.93 23.07 10.26
N ARG A 395 17.16 23.48 10.61
CA ARG A 395 18.38 23.01 9.92
C ARG A 395 18.68 21.53 10.17
N VAL A 396 18.27 20.97 11.32
CA VAL A 396 18.57 19.57 11.68
C VAL A 396 17.73 18.58 10.85
N ALA A 397 16.47 18.92 10.56
CA ALA A 397 15.58 18.08 9.75
C ALA A 397 16.05 17.99 8.28
N ILE A 398 16.46 19.12 7.69
CA ILE A 398 16.97 19.15 6.30
C ILE A 398 18.30 18.39 6.20
N GLN A 399 19.22 18.56 7.15
CA GLN A 399 20.49 17.84 7.13
C GLN A 399 20.27 16.32 7.29
N SER A 400 19.35 15.88 8.16
CA SER A 400 19.04 14.45 8.29
C SER A 400 18.44 13.83 7.02
N LEU A 401 17.63 14.58 6.27
CA LEU A 401 17.10 14.15 4.98
C LEU A 401 18.19 14.13 3.89
N ILE A 402 19.09 15.10 3.90
CA ILE A 402 20.27 15.15 3.02
C ILE A 402 21.19 13.95 3.31
N ASP A 403 21.45 13.64 4.57
CA ASP A 403 22.29 12.53 4.97
C ASP A 403 21.66 11.18 4.60
N ALA A 404 20.34 11.02 4.81
CA ALA A 404 19.60 9.84 4.37
C ALA A 404 19.63 9.68 2.84
N TYR A 405 19.46 10.77 2.10
CA TYR A 405 19.59 10.77 0.63
C TYR A 405 21.01 10.38 0.18
N PHE A 406 22.05 10.87 0.86
CA PHE A 406 23.44 10.50 0.57
C PHE A 406 23.76 9.04 0.90
N VAL A 407 23.18 8.46 1.95
CA VAL A 407 23.31 7.03 2.24
C VAL A 407 22.61 6.20 1.15
N LEU A 408 21.37 6.55 0.80
CA LEU A 408 20.59 5.80 -0.19
C LEU A 408 21.22 5.85 -1.59
N SER A 409 21.73 7.02 -2.00
CA SER A 409 22.45 7.19 -3.28
C SER A 409 23.76 6.40 -3.32
N LYS A 410 24.51 6.32 -2.21
CA LYS A 410 25.71 5.49 -2.12
C LYS A 410 25.40 4.01 -2.25
N ASP A 411 24.34 3.53 -1.62
CA ASP A 411 23.94 2.12 -1.72
C ASP A 411 23.41 1.78 -3.12
N LEU A 412 22.72 2.72 -3.78
CA LEU A 412 22.34 2.58 -5.18
C LEU A 412 23.56 2.50 -6.11
N ILE A 413 24.56 3.37 -5.93
CA ILE A 413 25.81 3.33 -6.70
C ILE A 413 26.53 1.99 -6.50
N ARG A 414 26.67 1.51 -5.26
CA ARG A 414 27.27 0.19 -4.98
C ARG A 414 26.51 -0.96 -5.63
N THR A 415 25.18 -0.86 -5.71
CA THR A 415 24.36 -1.88 -6.37
C THR A 415 24.62 -1.89 -7.87
N ILE A 416 24.72 -0.71 -8.48
CA ILE A 416 25.06 -0.56 -9.91
C ILE A 416 26.47 -1.08 -10.19
N GLU A 417 27.46 -0.76 -9.35
CA GLU A 417 28.83 -1.26 -9.48
C GLU A 417 28.87 -2.79 -9.41
N LYS A 418 28.19 -3.42 -8.45
CA LYS A 418 28.07 -4.89 -8.38
C LYS A 418 27.40 -5.50 -9.60
N GLN A 419 26.37 -4.84 -10.15
CA GLN A 419 25.72 -5.31 -11.38
C GLN A 419 26.69 -5.26 -12.57
N ASN A 420 27.49 -4.19 -12.69
CA ASN A 420 28.50 -4.08 -13.74
C ASN A 420 29.61 -5.14 -13.58
N GLU A 421 30.08 -5.41 -12.35
CA GLU A 421 31.04 -6.49 -12.09
C GLU A 421 30.51 -7.87 -12.51
N ILE A 422 29.22 -8.15 -12.26
CA ILE A 422 28.57 -9.38 -12.69
C ILE A 422 28.48 -9.44 -14.22
N MET A 423 28.12 -8.33 -14.89
CA MET A 423 28.06 -8.28 -16.35
C MET A 423 29.44 -8.49 -16.98
N ASP A 424 30.48 -7.84 -16.47
CA ASP A 424 31.86 -8.03 -16.94
C ASP A 424 32.32 -9.47 -16.75
N TYR A 425 31.98 -10.10 -15.62
CA TYR A 425 32.25 -11.51 -15.38
C TYR A 425 31.54 -12.42 -16.39
N LEU A 426 30.28 -12.13 -16.73
CA LEU A 426 29.51 -12.92 -17.70
C LEU A 426 30.07 -12.77 -19.12
N VAL A 427 30.42 -11.55 -19.54
CA VAL A 427 31.04 -11.27 -20.85
C VAL A 427 32.40 -11.97 -20.96
N ALA A 428 33.25 -11.88 -19.93
CA ALA A 428 34.54 -12.57 -19.90
C ALA A 428 34.39 -14.10 -19.95
N ARG A 429 33.24 -14.64 -19.53
CA ARG A 429 32.95 -16.08 -19.57
C ARG A 429 32.34 -16.52 -20.90
N GLU A 430 31.67 -15.63 -21.65
CA GLU A 430 31.17 -15.89 -22.99
C GLU A 430 32.31 -16.29 -23.96
N GLU A 431 33.49 -15.66 -23.82
CA GLU A 431 34.69 -16.04 -24.57
C GLU A 431 35.21 -17.46 -24.23
N ARG A 432 34.81 -18.02 -23.09
CA ARG A 432 35.19 -19.36 -22.62
C ARG A 432 34.09 -20.40 -22.79
N ILE A 433 32.94 -20.05 -23.35
CA ILE A 433 31.97 -21.07 -23.77
C ILE A 433 32.60 -21.77 -24.96
N PRO A 434 32.94 -23.07 -24.87
CA PRO A 434 33.44 -23.80 -26.03
C PRO A 434 32.36 -23.73 -27.11
N LYS A 435 32.63 -22.97 -28.18
CA LYS A 435 31.79 -22.96 -29.37
C LYS A 435 31.65 -24.42 -29.82
N LEU A 436 30.42 -24.93 -29.78
CA LEU A 436 30.14 -26.28 -30.27
C LEU A 436 30.24 -26.22 -31.80
N TRP A 437 31.43 -26.50 -32.31
CA TRP A 437 31.64 -26.63 -33.74
C TRP A 437 31.07 -27.98 -34.17
N VAL A 438 29.95 -27.94 -34.89
CA VAL A 438 29.40 -29.11 -35.57
C VAL A 438 30.20 -29.29 -36.86
N TYR A 439 31.29 -30.06 -36.79
CA TYR A 439 32.18 -30.29 -37.95
C TYR A 439 31.62 -31.27 -38.97
N ASP A 440 30.56 -32.01 -38.64
CA ASP A 440 29.93 -32.95 -39.55
C ASP A 440 28.41 -32.82 -39.53
N ARG A 441 27.81 -32.83 -40.73
CA ARG A 441 26.36 -32.98 -40.85
C ARG A 441 25.97 -34.27 -40.14
N MET A 442 25.04 -34.19 -39.20
CA MET A 442 24.42 -35.33 -38.55
C MET A 442 24.01 -36.34 -39.64
N LYS A 443 24.74 -37.45 -39.77
CA LYS A 443 24.34 -38.55 -40.64
C LYS A 443 23.15 -39.22 -39.98
N ILE A 444 21.95 -38.77 -40.35
CA ILE A 444 20.72 -39.50 -40.05
C ILE A 444 20.89 -40.87 -40.72
N PRO A 445 20.86 -41.98 -39.97
CA PRO A 445 20.86 -43.31 -40.57
C PRO A 445 19.65 -43.37 -41.49
N VAL A 446 19.88 -43.51 -42.79
CA VAL A 446 18.82 -43.82 -43.75
C VAL A 446 18.35 -45.21 -43.39
N GLY A 447 17.28 -45.28 -42.61
CA GLY A 447 16.56 -46.52 -42.37
C GLY A 447 16.17 -47.06 -43.73
N THR A 448 16.59 -48.30 -44.00
CA THR A 448 16.10 -49.10 -45.11
C THR A 448 14.58 -48.98 -45.17
N ASP A 449 14.07 -48.53 -46.32
CA ASP A 449 12.64 -48.52 -46.63
C ASP A 449 12.04 -49.88 -46.26
N LYS A 450 11.24 -49.89 -45.19
CA LYS A 450 10.43 -51.04 -44.76
C LYS A 450 8.97 -50.91 -45.18
N PHE A 451 8.68 -50.05 -46.14
CA PHE A 451 7.37 -49.97 -46.78
C PHE A 451 7.52 -50.22 -48.28
N GLY A 452 7.79 -51.48 -48.60
CA GLY A 452 7.30 -52.12 -49.82
C GLY A 452 6.01 -52.87 -49.51
#